data_AF-A0A6V8PVM2-F1
#
_entry.id   AF-A0A6V8PVM2-F1
#
_cell.length_a   1.000
_cell.length_b   1.000
_cell.length_c   1.000
_cell.angle_alpha   90.00
_cell.angle_beta   90.00
_cell.angle_gamma   90.00
#
_symmetry.space_group_name_H-M   'P 1'
#
loop_
_entity.id
_entity.type
_entity.pdbx_description
1 polymer ?
#
loop_
_entity_poly.entity_id
_entity_poly.type
_entity_poly.pdbx_seq_one_letter_code
_entity_poly.pdbx_strand_id
1 'polypeptide(L)'
;METQITFAIISRDGDILYRTLDGKEYVVKYEDICQRKLEMVKVAQLTDLPIKDVCQIFGFKSKQTYYHDKGVLEEIGSVGLFPRKNGPKRNYVMSEELVTRAIELRFRTNWNMYAIGEKLREEGFPVRDRMVGEIFEKYRITVKKLPKRG
;
A
#
# COMPACT_ATOMS: atom_id res chain seq x y z
N MET A 1 38.12 5.63 -18.63
CA MET A 1 37.61 6.90 -19.19
C MET A 1 36.76 7.53 -18.10
N GLU A 2 37.15 8.70 -17.63
CA GLU A 2 36.40 9.46 -16.64
C GLU A 2 35.56 10.50 -17.38
N THR A 3 34.30 10.68 -16.98
CA THR A 3 33.41 11.67 -17.59
C THR A 3 32.70 12.42 -16.48
N GLN A 4 32.87 13.74 -16.46
CA GLN A 4 32.24 14.62 -15.50
C GLN A 4 30.96 15.19 -16.10
N ILE A 5 29.85 15.10 -15.37
CA ILE A 5 28.56 15.65 -15.76
C ILE A 5 28.12 16.63 -14.67
N THR A 6 27.86 17.87 -15.06
CA THR A 6 27.35 18.92 -14.17
C THR A 6 25.92 19.26 -14.54
N PHE A 7 25.03 19.25 -13.56
CA PHE A 7 23.64 19.66 -13.71
C PHE A 7 23.17 20.43 -12.48
N ALA A 8 22.20 21.32 -12.67
CA ALA A 8 21.42 21.92 -11.61
C ALA A 8 20.22 21.03 -11.27
N ILE A 9 19.84 21.00 -9.99
CA ILE A 9 18.62 20.35 -9.51
C ILE A 9 17.67 21.44 -9.05
N ILE A 10 16.47 21.48 -9.62
CA ILE A 10 15.48 22.53 -9.39
C ILE A 10 14.16 21.88 -9.03
N SER A 11 13.52 22.32 -7.94
CA SER A 11 12.14 21.96 -7.62
C SER A 11 11.20 22.93 -8.33
N ARG A 12 10.27 22.43 -9.15
CA ARG A 12 9.30 23.24 -9.89
C ARG A 12 7.93 22.56 -9.79
N ASP A 13 6.99 23.22 -9.12
CA ASP A 13 5.61 22.71 -8.94
C ASP A 13 5.54 21.29 -8.32
N GLY A 14 6.57 20.91 -7.56
CA GLY A 14 6.72 19.58 -6.96
C GLY A 14 7.49 18.56 -7.83
N ASP A 15 7.61 18.80 -9.14
CA ASP A 15 8.50 18.03 -10.01
C ASP A 15 9.97 18.40 -9.71
N ILE A 16 10.88 17.45 -9.93
CA ILE A 16 12.33 17.68 -9.84
C ILE A 16 12.91 17.71 -11.24
N LEU A 17 13.49 18.85 -11.61
CA LEU A 17 14.16 19.07 -12.87
C LEU A 17 15.67 19.00 -12.69
N TYR A 18 16.31 18.11 -13.43
CA TYR A 18 17.74 18.07 -13.65
C TYR A 18 18.03 18.80 -14.96
N ARG A 19 18.93 19.78 -14.94
CA ARG A 19 19.29 20.54 -16.14
C ARG A 19 20.80 20.68 -16.27
N THR A 20 21.36 20.24 -17.40
CA THR A 20 22.78 20.44 -17.73
C THR A 20 23.03 21.84 -18.29
N LEU A 21 24.31 22.23 -18.37
CA LEU A 21 24.71 23.54 -18.92
C LEU A 21 24.34 23.71 -20.41
N ASP A 22 24.31 22.62 -21.18
CA ASP A 22 23.88 22.61 -22.58
C ASP A 22 22.34 22.55 -22.74
N GLY A 23 21.58 22.69 -21.65
CA GLY A 23 20.13 22.82 -21.66
C GLY A 23 19.36 21.51 -21.78
N LYS A 24 20.02 20.35 -21.66
CA LYS A 24 19.32 19.07 -21.61
C LYS A 24 18.65 18.90 -20.26
N GLU A 25 17.46 18.31 -20.30
CA GLU A 25 16.58 18.22 -19.15
C GLU A 25 16.14 16.78 -18.88
N TYR A 26 16.03 16.46 -17.59
CA TYR A 26 15.39 15.26 -17.11
C TYR A 26 14.44 15.61 -15.96
N VAL A 27 13.21 15.08 -16.01
CA VAL A 27 12.16 15.43 -15.05
C VAL A 27 11.74 14.19 -14.28
N VAL A 28 11.79 14.28 -12.95
CA VAL A 28 11.15 13.35 -12.03
C VAL A 28 9.82 13.93 -11.61
N LYS A 29 8.74 13.18 -11.85
CA LYS A 29 7.38 13.63 -11.54
C LYS A 29 7.08 13.64 -10.05
N TYR A 30 6.29 14.61 -9.62
CA TYR A 30 5.86 14.73 -8.22
C TYR A 30 5.19 13.44 -7.72
N GLU A 31 4.40 12.78 -8.57
CA GLU A 31 3.68 11.54 -8.23
C GLU A 31 4.60 10.33 -8.10
N ASP A 32 5.81 10.37 -8.69
CA ASP A 32 6.80 9.30 -8.55
C ASP A 32 7.57 9.44 -7.23
N ILE A 33 6.86 9.09 -6.15
CA ILE A 33 7.39 9.14 -4.79
C ILE A 33 8.63 8.23 -4.66
N CYS A 34 8.64 7.07 -5.32
CA CYS A 34 9.75 6.12 -5.22
C CYS A 34 11.02 6.73 -5.80
N GLN A 35 10.91 7.30 -7.01
CA GLN A 35 12.04 7.93 -7.66
C GLN A 35 12.52 9.17 -6.88
N ARG A 36 11.61 10.01 -6.38
CA ARG A 36 11.99 11.17 -5.56
C ARG A 36 12.74 10.78 -4.29
N LYS A 37 12.35 9.70 -3.61
CA LYS A 37 13.07 9.19 -2.44
C LYS A 37 14.47 8.70 -2.80
N LEU A 38 14.59 7.96 -3.90
CA LEU A 38 15.88 7.47 -4.39
C LEU A 38 16.83 8.64 -4.71
N GLU A 39 16.34 9.63 -5.45
CA GLU A 39 17.12 10.81 -5.81
C GLU A 39 17.48 11.68 -4.60
N MET A 40 16.56 11.85 -3.64
CA MET A 40 16.83 12.54 -2.38
C MET A 40 18.01 11.91 -1.63
N VAL A 41 18.02 10.58 -1.47
CA VAL A 41 19.10 9.88 -0.77
C VAL A 41 20.42 10.05 -1.53
N LYS A 42 20.40 9.90 -2.86
CA LYS A 42 21.58 10.07 -3.71
C LYS A 42 22.17 11.48 -3.58
N VAL A 43 21.36 12.53 -3.69
CA VAL A 43 21.82 13.92 -3.58
C VAL A 43 22.34 14.22 -2.17
N ALA A 44 21.67 13.75 -1.13
CA ALA A 44 22.14 13.92 0.24
C ALA A 44 23.48 13.22 0.52
N GLN A 45 23.82 12.15 -0.21
CA GLN A 45 25.12 11.48 -0.10
C GLN A 45 26.23 12.14 -0.91
N LEU A 46 25.88 12.90 -1.95
CA LEU A 46 26.82 13.52 -2.90
C LEU A 46 27.00 15.03 -2.68
N THR A 47 26.39 15.59 -1.64
CA THR A 47 26.45 17.04 -1.35
C THR A 47 26.62 17.27 0.14
N ASP A 48 27.19 18.43 0.50
CA ASP A 48 27.31 18.88 1.89
C ASP A 48 26.07 19.70 2.36
N LEU A 49 24.97 19.63 1.61
CA LEU A 49 23.75 20.35 1.95
C LEU A 49 23.14 19.78 3.24
N PRO A 50 22.53 20.63 4.09
CA PRO A 50 21.79 20.13 5.25
C PRO A 50 20.68 19.17 4.79
N ILE A 51 20.57 18.01 5.43
CA ILE A 51 19.57 16.98 5.10
C ILE A 51 18.13 17.55 5.04
N LYS A 52 17.83 18.56 5.87
CA LYS A 52 16.52 19.24 5.84
C LYS A 52 16.24 19.88 4.49
N ASP A 53 17.25 20.54 3.94
CA ASP A 53 17.13 21.34 2.72
C ASP A 53 17.04 20.40 1.52
N VAL A 54 17.81 19.30 1.53
CA VAL A 54 17.67 18.23 0.53
C VAL A 54 16.26 17.63 0.60
N CYS A 55 15.75 17.27 1.78
CA CYS A 55 14.38 16.80 1.92
C CYS A 55 13.37 17.79 1.33
N GLN A 56 13.53 19.09 1.57
CA GLN A 56 12.64 20.13 1.02
C GLN A 56 12.70 20.24 -0.49
N ILE A 57 13.89 20.20 -1.11
CA ILE A 57 14.05 20.17 -2.57
C ILE A 57 13.22 19.03 -3.17
N PHE A 58 13.32 17.86 -2.56
CA PHE A 58 12.59 16.66 -2.97
C PHE A 58 11.17 16.57 -2.41
N GLY A 59 10.63 17.64 -1.80
CA GLY A 59 9.25 17.76 -1.32
C GLY A 59 8.86 16.88 -0.14
N PHE A 60 9.82 16.55 0.74
CA PHE A 60 9.62 15.83 2.00
C PHE A 60 9.82 16.77 3.21
N LYS A 61 8.95 16.64 4.21
CA LYS A 61 8.92 17.58 5.36
C LYS A 61 9.89 17.23 6.49
N SER A 62 10.37 15.98 6.56
CA SER A 62 11.12 15.49 7.73
C SER A 62 12.43 14.83 7.31
N LYS A 63 13.51 15.11 8.06
CA LYS A 63 14.79 14.40 7.95
C LYS A 63 14.66 12.91 8.24
N GLN A 64 13.65 12.50 9.01
CA GLN A 64 13.39 11.07 9.29
C GLN A 64 13.09 10.30 8.01
N THR A 65 12.45 10.94 7.02
CA THR A 65 12.20 10.33 5.71
C THR A 65 13.52 9.94 5.04
N TYR A 66 14.54 10.82 5.06
CA TYR A 66 15.87 10.49 4.56
C TYR A 66 16.50 9.30 5.29
N TYR A 67 16.57 9.33 6.63
CA TYR A 67 17.25 8.25 7.37
C TYR A 67 16.54 6.91 7.21
N HIS A 68 15.21 6.92 7.16
CA HIS A 68 14.43 5.71 6.87
C HIS A 68 14.71 5.18 5.47
N ASP A 69 14.55 6.03 4.44
CA ASP A 69 14.69 5.60 3.04
C ASP A 69 16.14 5.20 2.70
N LYS A 70 17.14 5.86 3.31
CA LYS A 70 18.55 5.44 3.24
C LYS A 70 18.73 4.03 3.78
N GLY A 71 18.21 3.75 4.99
CA GLY A 71 18.29 2.43 5.58
C GLY A 71 17.61 1.36 4.72
N VAL A 72 16.43 1.67 4.16
CA VAL A 72 15.72 0.77 3.23
C VAL A 72 16.55 0.49 1.98
N LEU A 73 17.17 1.50 1.38
CA LEU A 73 18.02 1.34 0.20
C LEU A 73 19.27 0.50 0.48
N GLU A 74 19.89 0.68 1.64
CA GLU A 74 21.06 -0.11 2.07
C GLU A 74 20.71 -1.57 2.34
N GLU A 75 19.52 -1.85 2.91
CA GLU A 75 19.10 -3.20 3.28
C GLU A 75 18.58 -4.02 2.10
N ILE A 76 17.69 -3.44 1.29
CA ILE A 76 16.93 -4.17 0.26
C ILE A 76 16.85 -3.45 -1.09
N GLY A 77 17.63 -2.38 -1.28
CA GLY A 77 17.68 -1.62 -2.51
C GLY A 77 16.40 -0.85 -2.84
N SER A 78 16.32 -0.36 -4.08
CA SER A 78 15.19 0.47 -4.55
C SER A 78 13.84 -0.25 -4.51
N VAL A 79 13.85 -1.59 -4.56
CA VAL A 79 12.63 -2.41 -4.41
C VAL A 79 11.93 -2.14 -3.08
N GLY A 80 12.68 -1.80 -2.04
CA GLY A 80 12.13 -1.47 -0.73
C GLY A 80 11.35 -0.15 -0.68
N LEU A 81 11.60 0.77 -1.61
CA LEU A 81 10.92 2.06 -1.66
C LEU A 81 9.52 1.98 -2.25
N PHE A 82 9.20 0.91 -2.97
CA PHE A 82 7.86 0.72 -3.53
C PHE A 82 6.81 0.62 -2.42
N PRO A 83 5.64 1.26 -2.58
CA PRO A 83 4.56 1.15 -1.60
C PRO A 83 4.21 -0.32 -1.41
N ARG A 84 4.48 -0.85 -0.21
CA ARG A 84 3.95 -2.16 0.15
C ARG A 84 2.44 -2.03 0.24
N LYS A 85 1.71 -3.04 -0.25
CA LYS A 85 0.26 -3.13 0.01
C LYS A 85 0.09 -3.08 1.52
N ASN A 86 -0.52 -2.00 2.01
CA ASN A 86 -0.86 -1.89 3.42
C ASN A 86 -1.78 -3.09 3.73
N GLY A 87 -1.31 -3.98 4.61
CA GLY A 87 -2.22 -4.94 5.24
C GLY A 87 -3.36 -4.17 5.93
N PRO A 88 -4.53 -4.80 6.11
CA PRO A 88 -5.67 -4.13 6.72
C PRO A 88 -5.28 -3.52 8.08
N LYS A 89 -5.40 -2.19 8.19
CA LYS A 89 -5.14 -1.44 9.42
C LYS A 89 -6.29 -1.69 10.40
N ARG A 90 -6.07 -2.53 11.41
CA ARG A 90 -6.95 -2.90 12.56
C ARG A 90 -8.02 -3.97 12.29
N ASN A 91 -8.30 -4.71 13.37
CA ASN A 91 -9.34 -5.72 13.61
C ASN A 91 -10.17 -6.01 12.37
N TYR A 92 -9.75 -7.05 11.65
CA TYR A 92 -10.47 -7.53 10.48
C TYR A 92 -11.91 -7.81 10.91
N VAL A 93 -12.82 -6.96 10.43
CA VAL A 93 -14.27 -7.06 10.66
C VAL A 93 -14.80 -8.46 10.28
N MET A 94 -14.03 -9.16 9.45
CA MET A 94 -14.33 -10.49 8.95
C MET A 94 -13.32 -11.53 9.46
N SER A 95 -13.00 -11.54 10.77
CA SER A 95 -12.01 -12.46 11.37
C SER A 95 -12.08 -13.89 10.82
N GLU A 96 -10.94 -14.60 10.77
CA GLU A 96 -10.92 -15.98 10.24
C GLU A 96 -11.92 -16.89 10.97
N GLU A 97 -12.12 -16.67 12.26
CA GLU A 97 -13.13 -17.34 13.07
C GLU A 97 -14.56 -17.07 12.56
N LEU A 98 -14.91 -15.80 12.32
CA LEU A 98 -16.21 -15.42 11.77
C LEU A 98 -16.44 -16.03 10.39
N VAL A 99 -15.42 -16.00 9.52
CA VAL A 99 -15.49 -16.62 8.19
C VAL A 99 -15.75 -18.12 8.35
N THR A 100 -14.93 -18.80 9.13
CA THR A 100 -15.01 -20.25 9.32
C THR A 100 -16.39 -20.65 9.84
N ARG A 101 -16.90 -19.92 10.82
CA ARG A 101 -18.22 -20.15 11.40
C ARG A 101 -19.36 -19.90 10.40
N ALA A 102 -19.28 -18.82 9.62
CA ALA A 102 -20.27 -18.53 8.57
C ALA A 102 -20.31 -19.63 7.50
N ILE A 103 -19.14 -20.14 7.10
CA ILE A 103 -18.99 -21.24 6.14
C ILE A 103 -19.57 -22.54 6.72
N GLU A 104 -19.25 -22.85 7.98
CA GLU A 104 -19.75 -24.03 8.68
C GLU A 104 -21.29 -24.03 8.75
N LEU A 105 -21.89 -22.92 9.19
CA LEU A 105 -23.35 -22.76 9.25
C LEU A 105 -23.97 -22.91 7.86
N ARG A 106 -23.30 -22.42 6.81
CA ARG A 106 -23.78 -22.55 5.44
C ARG A 106 -23.81 -23.99 4.93
N PHE A 107 -22.87 -24.84 5.37
CA PHE A 107 -22.85 -26.25 4.98
C PHE A 107 -23.69 -27.15 5.88
N ARG A 108 -23.87 -26.79 7.15
CA ARG A 108 -24.64 -27.58 8.13
C ARG A 108 -26.14 -27.29 8.12
N THR A 109 -26.55 -26.13 7.60
CA THR A 109 -27.95 -25.68 7.62
C THR A 109 -28.43 -25.29 6.21
N ASN A 110 -29.74 -25.22 6.01
CA ASN A 110 -30.32 -24.65 4.80
C ASN A 110 -30.71 -23.17 4.98
N TRP A 111 -30.11 -22.48 5.95
CA TRP A 111 -30.44 -21.10 6.27
C TRP A 111 -29.99 -20.14 5.16
N ASN A 112 -30.77 -19.08 4.99
CA ASN A 112 -30.41 -17.97 4.11
C ASN A 112 -29.37 -17.06 4.81
N MET A 113 -28.80 -16.12 4.05
CA MET A 113 -27.74 -15.23 4.56
C MET A 113 -28.18 -14.40 5.78
N TYR A 114 -29.46 -14.05 5.87
CA TYR A 114 -30.01 -13.26 6.99
C TYR A 114 -30.08 -14.08 8.27
N ALA A 115 -30.59 -15.31 8.19
CA ALA A 115 -30.67 -16.23 9.33
C ALA A 115 -29.27 -16.64 9.83
N ILE A 116 -28.31 -16.84 8.92
CA ILE A 116 -26.91 -17.06 9.31
C ILE A 116 -26.32 -15.81 9.99
N GLY A 117 -26.61 -14.60 9.47
CA GLY A 117 -26.14 -13.35 10.06
C GLY A 117 -26.75 -13.04 11.42
N GLU A 118 -28.01 -13.40 11.66
CA GLU A 118 -28.65 -13.37 12.98
C GLU A 118 -27.95 -14.31 13.95
N LYS A 119 -27.70 -15.57 13.53
CA LYS A 119 -27.01 -16.52 14.40
C LYS A 119 -25.62 -16.07 14.80
N LEU A 120 -24.85 -15.53 13.85
CA LEU A 120 -23.50 -15.02 14.12
C LEU A 120 -23.54 -13.82 15.08
N ARG A 121 -24.57 -12.96 15.02
CA ARG A 121 -24.76 -11.87 15.99
C ARG A 121 -25.08 -12.38 17.39
N GLU A 122 -25.93 -13.42 17.51
CA GLU A 122 -26.17 -14.09 18.79
C GLU A 122 -24.88 -14.68 19.39
N GLU A 123 -24.00 -15.20 18.54
CA GLU A 123 -22.69 -15.75 18.93
C GLU A 123 -21.65 -14.65 19.25
N GLY A 124 -22.04 -13.36 19.19
CA GLY A 124 -21.21 -12.22 19.58
C GLY A 124 -20.34 -11.65 18.46
N PHE A 125 -20.49 -12.13 17.22
CA PHE A 125 -19.71 -11.60 16.10
C PHE A 125 -20.28 -10.27 15.58
N PRO A 126 -19.43 -9.31 15.17
CA PRO A 126 -19.84 -7.99 14.68
C PRO A 126 -20.30 -8.02 13.21
N VAL A 127 -21.32 -8.84 12.90
CA VAL A 127 -21.86 -9.01 11.55
C VAL A 127 -22.83 -7.90 11.17
N ARG A 128 -22.67 -7.35 9.97
CA ARG A 128 -23.63 -6.44 9.31
C ARG A 128 -24.44 -7.21 8.27
N ASP A 129 -25.64 -6.75 7.94
CA ASP A 129 -26.61 -7.48 7.09
C ASP A 129 -26.04 -8.02 5.77
N ARG A 130 -25.14 -7.28 5.11
CA ARG A 130 -24.54 -7.67 3.83
C ARG A 130 -23.30 -8.56 3.96
N MET A 131 -22.67 -8.60 5.13
CA MET A 131 -21.35 -9.19 5.33
C MET A 131 -21.33 -10.70 5.07
N VAL A 132 -22.39 -11.42 5.43
CA VAL A 132 -22.49 -12.86 5.15
C VAL A 132 -22.48 -13.14 3.64
N GLY A 133 -23.14 -12.27 2.85
CA GLY A 133 -23.10 -12.34 1.40
C GLY A 133 -21.70 -12.11 0.84
N GLU A 134 -20.97 -11.11 1.37
CA GLU A 134 -19.59 -10.82 0.99
C GLU A 134 -18.64 -11.97 1.30
N ILE A 135 -18.82 -12.65 2.45
CA ILE A 135 -18.06 -13.87 2.79
C ILE A 135 -18.31 -14.94 1.73
N PHE A 136 -19.57 -15.23 1.41
CA PHE A 136 -19.89 -16.31 0.46
C PHE A 136 -19.40 -15.99 -0.95
N GLU A 137 -19.48 -14.74 -1.39
CA GLU A 137 -18.95 -14.29 -2.67
C GLU A 137 -17.42 -14.43 -2.71
N LYS A 138 -16.72 -13.94 -1.67
CA LYS A 138 -15.26 -14.00 -1.57
C LYS A 138 -14.72 -15.43 -1.62
N TYR A 139 -15.39 -16.37 -0.95
CA TYR A 139 -14.97 -17.78 -0.88
C TYR A 139 -15.69 -18.68 -1.89
N ARG A 140 -16.43 -18.09 -2.86
CA ARG A 140 -17.15 -18.81 -3.93
C ARG A 140 -18.05 -19.93 -3.42
N ILE A 141 -18.77 -19.68 -2.32
CA ILE A 141 -19.65 -20.67 -1.70
C ILE A 141 -20.97 -20.69 -2.42
N THR A 142 -21.11 -21.62 -3.35
CA THR A 142 -22.34 -21.80 -4.12
C THR A 142 -23.36 -22.65 -3.35
N VAL A 143 -24.64 -22.29 -3.47
CA VAL A 143 -25.76 -23.09 -2.94
C VAL A 143 -25.74 -24.49 -3.58
N LYS A 144 -25.70 -25.56 -2.78
CA LYS A 144 -26.13 -26.88 -3.28
C LYS A 144 -27.64 -26.78 -3.52
N LYS A 145 -28.07 -26.82 -4.79
CA LYS A 145 -29.48 -27.06 -5.12
C LYS A 145 -29.85 -28.45 -4.56
N LEU A 146 -30.78 -28.50 -3.61
CA LEU A 146 -31.39 -29.77 -3.21
C LEU A 146 -32.15 -30.34 -4.41
N PRO A 147 -32.05 -31.66 -4.68
CA PRO A 147 -32.93 -32.29 -5.65
C PRO A 147 -34.37 -32.10 -5.18
N LYS A 148 -35.26 -31.71 -6.11
CA LYS A 148 -36.70 -31.68 -5.85
C LYS A 148 -37.11 -33.07 -5.38
N ARG A 149 -37.55 -33.20 -4.13
CA ARG A 149 -38.30 -34.39 -3.70
C ARG A 149 -39.65 -34.30 -4.41
N GLY A 150 -39.79 -35.13 -5.45
CA GLY A 150 -41.10 -35.54 -5.96
C GLY A 150 -41.66 -36.66 -5.12
#